data_AF-A0A535JX55-F1
#
_entry.id   AF-A0A535JX55-F1
#
_cell.length_a   1.000
_cell.length_b   1.000
_cell.length_c   1.000
_cell.angle_alpha   90.00
_cell.angle_beta   90.00
_cell.angle_gamma   90.00
#
_symmetry.space_group_name_H-M   'P 1'
#
loop_
_entity.id
_entity.type
_entity.pdbx_description
1 polymer ?
#
loop_
_entity_poly.entity_id
_entity_poly.type
_entity_poly.pdbx_seq_one_letter_code
_entity_poly.pdbx_strand_id
1 'polypeptide(L)'
;MSAPNERELLEFGERLSHYAKVAPRPEFRSRLRSSLLAAPVAFETPRRSPLGWSRVLALRPALAVILVLVLLAAAGGGAASATSLPGDPAFALKRAVEDVQVTLASDDVARLNALVTQSDRRLADLETLVSRRSAAVGTGTDEYAAAVTRIDEVVSRVAALPASSQREAALARASAASTDHLARLQALAARLPEEAQRGIQRAIEVQQRVHGKSGDAPGRGGIVITPTTGRGGSPSGVPARP
;
A
#
# COMPACT_ATOMS: atom_id res chain seq x y z
N MET A 1 34.96 38.36 14.53
CA MET A 1 35.81 37.35 13.85
C MET A 1 35.85 37.74 12.38
N SER A 2 36.93 38.40 11.95
CA SER A 2 37.05 38.88 10.56
C SER A 2 37.41 37.70 9.65
N ALA A 3 36.80 37.65 8.46
CA ALA A 3 37.11 36.65 7.45
C ALA A 3 38.56 36.83 6.96
N PRO A 4 39.33 35.75 6.77
CA PRO A 4 40.71 35.84 6.30
C PRO A 4 40.75 36.47 4.90
N ASN A 5 41.68 37.39 4.68
CA ASN A 5 41.85 38.08 3.41
C ASN A 5 42.37 37.09 2.34
N GLU A 6 41.95 37.26 1.09
CA GLU A 6 42.29 36.39 -0.05
C GLU A 6 43.81 36.16 -0.22
N ARG A 7 44.63 37.15 0.15
CA ARG A 7 46.09 37.04 0.16
C ARG A 7 46.63 36.00 1.15
N GLU A 8 46.01 35.87 2.32
CA GLU A 8 46.42 34.90 3.35
C GLU A 8 46.10 33.46 2.91
N LEU A 9 44.99 33.28 2.18
CA LEU A 9 44.61 31.98 1.63
C LEU A 9 45.54 31.53 0.49
N LEU A 10 45.99 32.48 -0.34
CA LEU A 10 46.95 32.19 -1.41
C LEU A 10 48.34 31.87 -0.87
N GLU A 11 48.80 32.62 0.13
CA GLU A 11 50.08 32.34 0.80
C GLU A 11 50.06 30.98 1.51
N PHE A 12 48.94 30.64 2.16
CA PHE A 12 48.75 29.33 2.77
C PHE A 12 48.73 28.19 1.74
N GLY A 13 48.06 28.40 0.60
CA GLY A 13 48.02 27.44 -0.51
C GLY A 13 49.40 27.18 -1.12
N GLU A 14 50.21 28.23 -1.31
CA GLU A 14 51.59 28.11 -1.79
C GLU A 14 52.45 27.32 -0.79
N ARG A 15 52.32 27.63 0.50
CA ARG A 15 53.02 26.91 1.57
C ARG A 15 52.68 25.42 1.57
N LEU A 16 51.41 25.06 1.43
CA LEU A 16 50.98 23.66 1.36
C LEU A 16 51.50 22.94 0.12
N SER A 17 51.55 23.64 -1.02
CA SER A 17 52.06 23.06 -2.27
C SER A 17 53.54 22.68 -2.17
N HIS A 18 54.31 23.40 -1.36
CA HIS A 18 55.73 23.14 -1.13
C HIS A 18 55.97 21.84 -0.34
N TYR A 19 55.00 21.42 0.48
CA TYR A 19 55.06 20.18 1.26
C TYR A 19 54.40 18.97 0.56
N ALA A 20 53.57 19.19 -0.48
CA ALA A 20 52.73 18.16 -1.08
C ALA A 20 53.37 17.39 -2.25
N LYS A 21 54.68 17.18 -2.25
CA LYS A 21 55.35 16.22 -3.16
C LYS A 21 55.93 15.03 -2.41
N VAL A 22 55.07 14.30 -1.71
CA VAL A 22 55.41 12.95 -1.21
C VAL A 22 55.11 11.94 -2.32
N ALA A 23 56.08 11.70 -3.19
CA ALA A 23 56.00 10.63 -4.16
C ALA A 23 56.19 9.27 -3.45
N PRO A 24 55.30 8.27 -3.64
CA PRO A 24 55.45 6.97 -3.01
C PRO A 24 56.73 6.27 -3.51
N ARG A 25 57.47 5.65 -2.59
CA ARG A 25 58.75 4.99 -2.89
C ARG A 25 58.57 3.98 -4.05
N PRO A 26 59.51 3.93 -5.01
CA PRO A 26 59.36 3.10 -6.22
C PRO A 26 59.18 1.60 -5.91
N GLU A 27 59.80 1.10 -4.84
CA GLU A 27 59.65 -0.28 -4.38
C GLU A 27 58.24 -0.60 -3.86
N PHE A 28 57.57 0.37 -3.24
CA PHE A 28 56.19 0.20 -2.81
C PHE A 28 55.27 0.07 -4.02
N ARG A 29 55.53 0.88 -5.07
CA ARG A 29 54.77 0.82 -6.32
C ARG A 29 54.96 -0.52 -7.04
N SER A 30 56.19 -1.04 -7.09
CA SER A 30 56.46 -2.33 -7.73
C SER A 30 55.80 -3.48 -6.98
N ARG A 31 55.88 -3.50 -5.64
CA ARG A 31 55.22 -4.50 -4.78
C ARG A 31 53.70 -4.45 -4.90
N LEU A 32 53.10 -3.26 -4.93
CA LEU A 32 51.66 -3.11 -5.11
C LEU A 32 51.24 -3.64 -6.49
N ARG A 33 52.00 -3.30 -7.54
CA ARG A 33 51.72 -3.76 -8.89
C ARG A 33 51.81 -5.29 -9.00
N SER A 34 52.84 -5.91 -8.43
CA SER A 34 52.93 -7.38 -8.39
C SER A 34 51.80 -7.99 -7.57
N SER A 35 51.41 -7.38 -6.45
CA SER A 35 50.29 -7.85 -5.62
C SER A 35 48.95 -7.77 -6.35
N LEU A 36 48.71 -6.72 -7.14
CA LEU A 36 47.47 -6.56 -7.91
C LEU A 36 47.41 -7.51 -9.11
N LEU A 37 48.55 -7.76 -9.76
CA LEU A 37 48.60 -8.69 -10.88
C LEU A 37 48.57 -10.16 -10.44
N ALA A 38 49.04 -10.46 -9.23
CA ALA A 38 49.01 -11.81 -8.65
C ALA A 38 47.72 -12.13 -7.89
N ALA A 39 46.88 -11.12 -7.60
CA ALA A 39 45.60 -11.35 -6.93
C ALA A 39 44.57 -11.89 -7.94
N PRO A 40 44.02 -13.10 -7.75
CA PRO A 40 42.84 -13.51 -8.50
C PRO A 40 41.71 -12.55 -8.13
N VAL A 41 41.16 -11.84 -9.12
CA VAL A 41 39.95 -11.03 -8.94
C VAL A 41 38.77 -11.99 -8.74
N ALA A 42 38.64 -12.50 -7.53
CA ALA A 42 37.44 -13.17 -7.08
C ALA A 42 36.44 -12.09 -6.67
N PHE A 43 35.40 -11.89 -7.49
CA PHE A 43 34.19 -11.25 -6.99
C PHE A 43 33.64 -12.16 -5.89
N GLU A 44 33.81 -11.76 -4.63
CA GLU A 44 33.17 -12.43 -3.51
C GLU A 44 31.66 -12.37 -3.73
N THR A 45 31.07 -13.47 -4.16
CA THR A 45 29.64 -13.67 -3.99
C THR A 45 29.38 -13.66 -2.48
N PRO A 46 28.42 -12.87 -1.99
CA PRO A 46 28.20 -12.72 -0.56
C PRO A 46 27.92 -14.09 0.05
N ARG A 47 28.86 -14.59 0.86
CA ARG A 47 28.68 -15.80 1.66
C ARG A 47 27.48 -15.55 2.58
N ARG A 48 26.37 -16.25 2.30
CA ARG A 48 25.20 -16.30 3.17
C ARG A 48 25.62 -16.89 4.51
N SER A 49 25.78 -16.02 5.52
CA SER A 49 25.97 -16.44 6.90
C SER A 49 24.64 -16.95 7.47
N PRO A 50 24.61 -18.12 8.12
CA PRO A 50 23.40 -18.66 8.71
C PRO A 50 23.09 -17.92 10.01
N LEU A 51 21.90 -17.32 10.05
CA LEU A 51 21.06 -17.02 11.22
C LEU A 51 21.77 -16.62 12.54
N GLY A 52 21.64 -15.33 12.89
CA GLY A 52 21.68 -14.90 14.29
C GLY A 52 21.90 -13.41 14.48
N TRP A 53 22.92 -12.85 13.83
CA TRP A 53 23.36 -11.46 14.07
C TRP A 53 22.96 -10.49 12.95
N SER A 54 22.60 -11.00 11.77
CA SER A 54 22.13 -10.16 10.65
C SER A 54 20.73 -9.59 10.86
N ARG A 55 19.86 -10.25 11.65
CA ARG A 55 18.50 -9.73 11.93
C ARG A 55 18.55 -8.45 12.77
N VAL A 56 19.45 -8.36 13.74
CA VAL A 56 19.58 -7.18 14.61
C VAL A 56 20.17 -5.98 13.85
N LEU A 57 21.10 -6.21 12.91
CA LEU A 57 21.61 -5.15 12.04
C LEU A 57 20.67 -4.82 10.85
N ALA A 58 19.87 -5.77 10.37
CA ALA A 58 18.87 -5.55 9.32
C ALA A 58 17.63 -4.79 9.81
N LEU A 59 17.37 -4.78 11.12
CA LEU A 59 16.32 -3.98 11.74
C LEU A 59 16.71 -2.49 11.92
N ARG A 60 18.00 -2.15 11.84
CA ARG A 60 18.48 -0.77 12.00
C ARG A 60 17.94 0.23 10.97
N PRO A 61 17.88 -0.07 9.65
CA PRO A 61 17.26 0.86 8.71
C PRO A 61 15.75 0.98 8.91
N ALA A 62 15.06 -0.12 9.26
CA ALA A 62 13.61 -0.10 9.52
C ALA A 62 13.28 0.73 10.77
N LEU A 63 14.07 0.59 11.83
CA LEU A 63 13.92 1.39 13.04
C LEU A 63 14.19 2.88 12.78
N ALA A 64 15.19 3.20 11.95
CA ALA A 64 15.51 4.57 11.56
C ALA A 64 14.38 5.20 10.72
N VAL A 65 13.78 4.45 9.79
CA VAL A 65 12.60 4.92 9.02
C VAL A 65 11.42 5.17 9.94
N ILE A 66 11.13 4.25 10.87
CA ILE A 66 10.06 4.44 11.86
C ILE A 66 10.34 5.66 12.74
N LEU A 67 11.58 5.85 13.19
CA LEU A 67 11.96 7.00 14.02
C LEU A 67 11.80 8.32 13.26
N VAL A 68 12.19 8.35 11.97
CA VAL A 68 12.01 9.50 11.08
C VAL A 68 10.53 9.77 10.83
N LEU A 69 9.71 8.75 10.58
CA LEU A 69 8.26 8.88 10.44
C LEU A 69 7.61 9.42 11.73
N VAL A 70 8.04 8.95 12.90
CA VAL A 70 7.57 9.42 14.21
C VAL A 70 8.02 10.87 14.46
N LEU A 71 9.24 11.24 14.10
CA LEU A 71 9.74 12.62 14.21
C LEU A 71 9.01 13.58 13.26
N LEU A 72 8.73 13.16 12.01
CA LEU A 72 7.91 13.94 11.08
C LEU A 72 6.45 14.06 11.55
N ALA A 73 5.91 13.02 12.18
CA ALA A 73 4.58 13.05 12.78
C ALA A 73 4.51 14.01 13.99
N ALA A 74 5.54 13.98 14.86
CA ALA A 74 5.65 14.83 16.04
C ALA A 74 5.91 16.31 15.73
N ALA A 75 6.55 16.62 14.60
CA ALA A 75 6.80 18.00 14.13
C ALA A 75 5.56 18.68 13.49
N GLY A 76 4.36 18.07 13.59
CA GLY A 76 3.12 18.62 13.02
C GLY A 76 2.82 18.20 11.57
N GLY A 77 3.75 17.52 10.89
CA GLY A 77 3.55 16.99 9.54
C GLY A 77 2.56 15.83 9.46
N GLY A 78 2.39 15.08 10.56
CA GLY A 78 1.45 13.95 10.64
C GLY A 78 0.00 14.35 10.42
N ALA A 79 -0.44 15.47 10.99
CA ALA A 79 -1.81 15.99 10.83
C ALA A 79 -2.09 16.45 9.41
N ALA A 80 -1.12 17.10 8.75
CA ALA A 80 -1.23 17.51 7.36
C ALA A 80 -1.20 16.31 6.38
N SER A 81 -0.39 15.29 6.66
CA SER A 81 -0.40 14.06 5.84
C SER A 81 -1.68 13.24 6.02
N ALA A 82 -2.27 13.22 7.22
CA ALA A 82 -3.50 12.47 7.47
C ALA A 82 -4.69 13.00 6.66
N THR A 83 -4.75 14.32 6.46
CA THR A 83 -5.77 15.00 5.65
C THR A 83 -5.38 15.23 4.19
N SER A 84 -4.15 14.85 3.80
CA SER A 84 -3.69 14.99 2.42
C SER A 84 -4.49 14.11 1.47
N LEU A 85 -4.76 14.65 0.28
CA LEU A 85 -5.47 14.00 -0.81
C LEU A 85 -4.49 13.48 -1.87
N PRO A 86 -4.89 12.49 -2.68
CA PRO A 86 -4.13 12.10 -3.87
C PRO A 86 -3.76 13.31 -4.73
N GLY A 87 -2.46 13.46 -5.02
CA GLY A 87 -1.90 14.62 -5.73
C GLY A 87 -1.20 15.65 -4.83
N ASP A 88 -1.46 15.62 -3.52
CA ASP A 88 -0.75 16.48 -2.56
C ASP A 88 0.68 15.96 -2.26
N PRO A 89 1.65 16.84 -1.99
CA PRO A 89 3.02 16.42 -1.68
C PRO A 89 3.12 15.55 -0.41
N ALA A 90 2.28 15.81 0.59
CA ALA A 90 2.25 15.04 1.83
C ALA A 90 1.58 13.65 1.68
N PHE A 91 0.94 13.36 0.55
CA PHE A 91 0.24 12.10 0.32
C PHE A 91 1.19 10.90 0.24
N ALA A 92 2.41 11.09 -0.25
CA ALA A 92 3.44 10.05 -0.24
C ALA A 92 3.76 9.56 1.17
N LEU A 93 3.76 10.48 2.15
CA LEU A 93 3.96 10.15 3.57
C LEU A 93 2.78 9.37 4.14
N LYS A 94 1.54 9.78 3.81
CA LYS A 94 0.30 9.04 4.16
C LYS A 94 0.38 7.59 3.65
N ARG A 95 0.76 7.41 2.39
CA ARG A 95 0.92 6.08 1.78
C ARG A 95 1.97 5.25 2.49
N ALA A 96 3.12 5.82 2.82
CA ALA A 96 4.19 5.12 3.52
C ALA A 96 3.73 4.63 4.91
N VAL A 97 3.01 5.46 5.66
CA VAL A 97 2.45 5.07 6.97
C VAL A 97 1.42 3.95 6.82
N GLU A 98 0.54 4.03 5.82
CA GLU A 98 -0.45 2.98 5.54
C GLU A 98 0.20 1.66 5.13
N ASP A 99 1.27 1.70 4.32
CA ASP A 99 1.99 0.51 3.89
C ASP A 99 2.72 -0.19 5.05
N VAL A 100 3.27 0.59 5.98
CA VAL A 100 3.82 0.05 7.24
C VAL A 100 2.73 -0.62 8.08
N GLN A 101 1.53 -0.02 8.19
CA GLN A 101 0.40 -0.64 8.91
C GLN A 101 0.00 -1.98 8.31
N VAL A 102 -0.11 -2.06 6.98
CA VAL A 102 -0.46 -3.29 6.26
C VAL A 102 0.66 -4.32 6.39
N THR A 103 1.92 -3.91 6.33
CA THR A 103 3.09 -4.78 6.46
C THR A 103 3.22 -5.39 7.85
N LEU A 104 2.92 -4.62 8.89
CA LEU A 104 3.00 -5.04 10.30
C LEU A 104 1.73 -5.75 10.81
N ALA A 105 0.70 -5.93 9.98
CA ALA A 105 -0.49 -6.68 10.35
C ALA A 105 -0.12 -8.12 10.77
N SER A 106 -0.69 -8.58 11.89
CA SER A 106 -0.35 -9.85 12.54
C SER A 106 -0.62 -11.08 11.69
N ASP A 107 -1.67 -11.02 10.87
CA ASP A 107 -2.19 -12.11 10.06
C ASP A 107 -2.96 -11.56 8.85
N ASP A 108 -3.38 -12.46 7.95
CA ASP A 108 -4.12 -12.08 6.74
C ASP A 108 -5.50 -11.48 7.03
N VAL A 109 -6.15 -11.82 8.15
CA VAL A 109 -7.44 -11.23 8.55
C VAL A 109 -7.24 -9.77 8.98
N ALA A 110 -6.25 -9.50 9.82
CA ALA A 110 -5.86 -8.14 10.21
C ALA A 110 -5.43 -7.32 8.99
N ARG A 111 -4.68 -7.92 8.07
CA ARG A 111 -4.26 -7.30 6.82
C ARG A 111 -5.45 -6.94 5.93
N LEU A 112 -6.43 -7.84 5.78
CA LEU A 112 -7.65 -7.59 5.03
C LEU A 112 -8.44 -6.42 5.64
N ASN A 113 -8.63 -6.41 6.96
CA ASN A 113 -9.33 -5.33 7.64
C ASN A 113 -8.63 -3.96 7.48
N ALA A 114 -7.29 -3.94 7.54
CA ALA A 114 -6.52 -2.72 7.30
C ALA A 114 -6.70 -2.20 5.86
N LEU A 115 -6.68 -3.10 4.87
CA LEU A 115 -6.87 -2.75 3.47
C LEU A 115 -8.31 -2.28 3.17
N VAL A 116 -9.33 -2.91 3.76
CA VAL A 116 -10.73 -2.45 3.68
C VAL A 116 -10.86 -1.03 4.25
N THR A 117 -10.24 -0.78 5.41
CA THR A 117 -10.23 0.57 5.99
C THR A 117 -9.51 1.58 5.10
N GLN A 118 -8.42 1.17 4.44
CA GLN A 118 -7.69 2.02 3.51
C GLN A 118 -8.52 2.33 2.25
N SER A 119 -9.23 1.35 1.69
CA SER A 119 -10.08 1.58 0.51
C SER A 119 -11.26 2.49 0.82
N ASP A 120 -11.88 2.38 2.00
CA ASP A 120 -12.90 3.31 2.50
C ASP A 120 -12.38 4.76 2.49
N ARG A 121 -11.15 4.96 3.00
CA ARG A 121 -10.51 6.29 2.99
C ARG A 121 -10.20 6.77 1.58
N ARG A 122 -9.78 5.90 0.66
CA ARG A 122 -9.51 6.28 -0.74
C ARG A 122 -10.78 6.69 -1.46
N LEU A 123 -11.92 6.05 -1.16
CA LEU A 123 -13.20 6.48 -1.70
C LEU A 123 -13.62 7.85 -1.15
N ALA A 124 -13.45 8.10 0.15
CA ALA A 124 -13.72 9.40 0.74
C ALA A 124 -12.80 10.52 0.21
N ASP A 125 -11.51 10.22 -0.01
CA ASP A 125 -10.56 11.14 -0.65
C ASP A 125 -11.03 11.46 -2.09
N LEU A 126 -11.49 10.46 -2.84
CA LEU A 126 -12.03 10.62 -4.19
C LEU A 126 -13.32 11.47 -4.21
N GLU A 127 -14.27 11.21 -3.30
CA GLU A 127 -15.48 12.03 -3.11
C GLU A 127 -15.11 13.50 -2.81
N THR A 128 -14.08 13.72 -2.00
CA THR A 128 -13.56 15.05 -1.68
C THR A 128 -12.95 15.72 -2.91
N LEU A 129 -12.17 14.99 -3.71
CA LEU A 129 -11.59 15.52 -4.95
C LEU A 129 -12.66 15.90 -5.98
N VAL A 130 -13.70 15.07 -6.12
CA VAL A 130 -14.83 15.31 -7.01
C VAL A 130 -15.63 16.53 -6.57
N SER A 131 -15.97 16.64 -5.28
CA SER A 131 -16.74 17.77 -4.74
C SER A 131 -16.01 19.11 -4.90
N ARG A 132 -14.67 19.11 -4.83
CA ARG A 132 -13.82 20.28 -5.05
C ARG A 132 -13.53 20.57 -6.54
N ARG A 133 -14.04 19.75 -7.47
CA ARG A 133 -13.71 19.80 -8.91
C ARG A 133 -12.19 19.84 -9.16
N SER A 134 -11.45 19.04 -8.40
CA SER A 134 -9.98 19.01 -8.47
C SER A 134 -9.49 18.37 -9.78
N ALA A 135 -8.40 18.89 -10.35
CA ALA A 135 -7.70 18.25 -11.46
C ALA A 135 -7.11 16.88 -11.07
N ALA A 136 -6.95 16.59 -9.77
CA ALA A 136 -6.41 15.33 -9.26
C ALA A 136 -7.44 14.19 -9.15
N VAL A 137 -8.67 14.36 -9.64
CA VAL A 137 -9.70 13.28 -9.65
C VAL A 137 -9.22 12.03 -10.39
N GLY A 138 -8.44 12.18 -11.46
CA GLY A 138 -7.80 11.06 -12.16
C GLY A 138 -6.88 10.27 -11.23
N THR A 139 -5.94 10.94 -10.57
CA THR A 139 -5.04 10.35 -9.58
C THR A 139 -5.80 9.69 -8.42
N GLY A 140 -6.85 10.35 -7.92
CA GLY A 140 -7.69 9.79 -6.85
C GLY A 140 -8.41 8.51 -7.26
N THR A 141 -8.86 8.44 -8.51
CA THR A 141 -9.47 7.24 -9.08
C THR A 141 -8.47 6.08 -9.15
N ASP A 142 -7.26 6.35 -9.63
CA ASP A 142 -6.21 5.34 -9.75
C ASP A 142 -5.76 4.83 -8.36
N GLU A 143 -5.65 5.72 -7.38
CA GLU A 143 -5.36 5.37 -5.98
C GLU A 143 -6.46 4.51 -5.34
N TYR A 144 -7.72 4.81 -5.62
CA TYR A 144 -8.84 3.98 -5.19
C TYR A 144 -8.78 2.59 -5.83
N ALA A 145 -8.59 2.51 -7.16
CA ALA A 145 -8.48 1.24 -7.88
C ALA A 145 -7.32 0.37 -7.37
N ALA A 146 -6.18 0.99 -7.05
CA ALA A 146 -5.03 0.30 -6.46
C ALA A 146 -5.33 -0.24 -5.05
N ALA A 147 -6.07 0.48 -4.22
CA ALA A 147 -6.46 0.01 -2.89
C ALA A 147 -7.41 -1.19 -2.96
N VAL A 148 -8.39 -1.16 -3.86
CA VAL A 148 -9.31 -2.27 -4.10
C VAL A 148 -8.60 -3.49 -4.67
N THR A 149 -7.64 -3.31 -5.58
CA THR A 149 -6.86 -4.43 -6.15
C THR A 149 -6.07 -5.16 -5.07
N ARG A 150 -5.49 -4.44 -4.10
CA ARG A 150 -4.81 -5.07 -2.96
C ARG A 150 -5.74 -5.90 -2.08
N ILE A 151 -7.03 -5.51 -1.95
CA ILE A 151 -8.02 -6.31 -1.21
C ILE A 151 -8.22 -7.67 -1.88
N ASP A 152 -8.32 -7.72 -3.21
CA ASP A 152 -8.52 -8.95 -3.98
C ASP A 152 -7.49 -10.04 -3.66
N GLU A 153 -6.22 -9.64 -3.59
CA GLU A 153 -5.10 -10.52 -3.29
C GLU A 153 -5.20 -11.11 -1.88
N VAL A 154 -5.67 -10.33 -0.90
CA VAL A 154 -5.77 -10.77 0.50
C VAL A 154 -7.06 -11.55 0.76
N VAL A 155 -8.18 -11.19 0.12
CA VAL A 155 -9.45 -11.93 0.20
C VAL A 155 -9.23 -13.38 -0.20
N SER A 156 -8.48 -13.63 -1.29
CA SER A 156 -8.17 -14.98 -1.76
C SER A 156 -7.40 -15.80 -0.71
N ARG A 157 -6.46 -15.18 0.01
CA ARG A 157 -5.70 -15.83 1.08
C ARG A 157 -6.58 -16.09 2.31
N VAL A 158 -7.37 -15.11 2.73
CA VAL A 158 -8.30 -15.25 3.86
C VAL A 158 -9.36 -16.32 3.58
N ALA A 159 -9.85 -16.41 2.35
CA ALA A 159 -10.78 -17.46 1.93
C ALA A 159 -10.15 -18.86 1.99
N ALA A 160 -8.83 -19.00 1.84
CA ALA A 160 -8.14 -20.29 1.96
C ALA A 160 -7.83 -20.70 3.42
N LEU A 161 -8.00 -19.79 4.40
CA LEU A 161 -7.79 -20.11 5.82
C LEU A 161 -8.87 -21.08 6.34
N PRO A 162 -8.57 -21.85 7.41
CA PRO A 162 -9.57 -22.66 8.10
C PRO A 162 -10.79 -21.83 8.52
N ALA A 163 -11.97 -22.45 8.46
CA ALA A 163 -13.21 -21.82 8.87
C ALA A 163 -13.10 -21.35 10.34
N SER A 164 -13.40 -20.07 10.55
CA SER A 164 -13.42 -19.43 11.86
C SER A 164 -14.35 -18.22 11.80
N SER A 165 -14.92 -17.84 12.93
CA SER A 165 -15.80 -16.66 13.03
C SER A 165 -15.07 -15.38 12.61
N GLN A 166 -13.77 -15.25 12.88
CA GLN A 166 -12.96 -14.09 12.51
C GLN A 166 -12.76 -14.00 10.98
N ARG A 167 -12.45 -15.14 10.34
CA ARG A 167 -12.34 -15.24 8.87
C ARG A 167 -13.66 -14.83 8.21
N GLU A 168 -14.77 -15.41 8.66
CA GLU A 168 -16.10 -15.14 8.11
C GLU A 168 -16.51 -13.68 8.30
N ALA A 169 -16.28 -13.11 9.49
CA ALA A 169 -16.55 -11.71 9.76
C ALA A 169 -15.73 -10.77 8.86
N ALA A 170 -14.45 -11.10 8.60
CA ALA A 170 -13.59 -10.31 7.74
C ALA A 170 -14.04 -10.34 6.27
N LEU A 171 -14.39 -11.53 5.76
CA LEU A 171 -14.96 -11.68 4.40
C LEU A 171 -16.31 -10.97 4.27
N ALA A 172 -17.18 -11.11 5.27
CA ALA A 172 -18.46 -10.40 5.31
C ALA A 172 -18.26 -8.88 5.30
N ARG A 173 -17.31 -8.36 6.08
CA ARG A 173 -16.95 -6.94 6.08
C ARG A 173 -16.45 -6.46 4.72
N ALA A 174 -15.54 -7.22 4.10
CA ALA A 174 -15.03 -6.89 2.76
C ALA A 174 -16.15 -6.88 1.71
N SER A 175 -17.09 -7.83 1.78
CA SER A 175 -18.26 -7.87 0.88
C SER A 175 -19.19 -6.68 1.09
N ALA A 176 -19.47 -6.30 2.34
CA ALA A 176 -20.34 -5.19 2.69
C ALA A 176 -19.74 -3.85 2.27
N ALA A 177 -18.45 -3.64 2.58
CA ALA A 177 -17.70 -2.49 2.09
C ALA A 177 -17.74 -2.43 0.56
N SER A 178 -17.64 -3.60 -0.09
CA SER A 178 -17.65 -3.63 -1.54
C SER A 178 -18.96 -3.17 -2.17
N THR A 179 -20.10 -3.57 -1.58
CA THR A 179 -21.43 -3.11 -1.99
C THR A 179 -21.60 -1.61 -1.77
N ASP A 180 -21.19 -1.10 -0.61
CA ASP A 180 -21.25 0.33 -0.28
C ASP A 180 -20.43 1.16 -1.28
N HIS A 181 -19.22 0.71 -1.62
CA HIS A 181 -18.36 1.37 -2.59
C HIS A 181 -18.99 1.46 -3.97
N LEU A 182 -19.61 0.38 -4.46
CA LEU A 182 -20.29 0.39 -5.76
C LEU A 182 -21.41 1.43 -5.79
N ALA A 183 -22.23 1.48 -4.75
CA ALA A 183 -23.33 2.44 -4.67
C ALA A 183 -22.82 3.90 -4.69
N ARG A 184 -21.75 4.19 -3.96
CA ARG A 184 -21.15 5.52 -3.90
C ARG A 184 -20.45 5.92 -5.20
N LEU A 185 -19.70 5.01 -5.83
CA LEU A 185 -19.07 5.26 -7.13
C LEU A 185 -20.12 5.52 -8.23
N GLN A 186 -21.22 4.76 -8.24
CA GLN A 186 -22.34 5.01 -9.16
C GLN A 186 -22.96 6.39 -8.92
N ALA A 187 -23.16 6.78 -7.67
CA ALA A 187 -23.65 8.12 -7.32
C ALA A 187 -22.69 9.23 -7.76
N LEU A 188 -21.37 9.00 -7.70
CA LEU A 188 -20.36 9.93 -8.20
C LEU A 188 -20.39 10.03 -9.72
N ALA A 189 -20.47 8.90 -10.44
CA ALA A 189 -20.51 8.87 -11.89
C ALA A 189 -21.68 9.68 -12.47
N ALA A 190 -22.87 9.59 -11.84
CA ALA A 190 -24.06 10.33 -12.26
C ALA A 190 -23.95 11.86 -12.15
N ARG A 191 -22.99 12.38 -11.38
CA ARG A 191 -22.82 13.82 -11.09
C ARG A 191 -21.68 14.48 -11.88
N LEU A 192 -20.86 13.68 -12.55
CA LEU A 192 -19.64 14.12 -13.21
C LEU A 192 -19.84 14.34 -14.71
N PRO A 193 -19.10 15.26 -15.35
CA PRO A 193 -19.03 15.36 -16.81
C PRO A 193 -18.29 14.14 -17.41
N GLU A 194 -18.55 13.83 -18.69
CA GLU A 194 -18.07 12.59 -19.35
C GLU A 194 -16.57 12.34 -19.22
N GLU A 195 -15.75 13.40 -19.27
CA GLU A 195 -14.29 13.30 -19.12
C GLU A 195 -13.88 12.68 -17.77
N ALA A 196 -14.57 13.06 -16.68
CA ALA A 196 -14.32 12.52 -15.35
C ALA A 196 -15.06 11.19 -15.09
N GLN A 197 -16.13 10.90 -15.84
CA GLN A 197 -16.88 9.64 -15.74
C GLN A 197 -16.02 8.43 -16.13
N ARG A 198 -15.15 8.55 -17.15
CA ARG A 198 -14.30 7.43 -17.60
C ARG A 198 -13.42 6.87 -16.48
N GLY A 199 -12.87 7.75 -15.64
CA GLY A 199 -12.10 7.33 -14.46
C GLY A 199 -12.96 6.51 -13.50
N ILE A 200 -14.09 7.08 -13.06
CA ILE A 200 -15.01 6.43 -12.12
C ILE A 200 -15.55 5.11 -12.68
N GLN A 201 -15.82 5.03 -13.99
CA GLN A 201 -16.28 3.79 -14.62
C GLN A 201 -15.23 2.67 -14.53
N ARG A 202 -13.94 2.97 -14.75
CA ARG A 202 -12.86 2.00 -14.50
C ARG A 202 -12.81 1.56 -13.04
N ALA A 203 -13.01 2.49 -12.09
CA ALA A 203 -13.06 2.16 -10.67
C ALA A 203 -14.23 1.22 -10.33
N ILE A 204 -15.41 1.45 -10.94
CA ILE A 204 -16.58 0.56 -10.80
C ILE A 204 -16.26 -0.84 -11.33
N GLU A 205 -15.65 -0.97 -12.51
CA GLU A 205 -15.27 -2.26 -13.09
C GLU A 205 -14.26 -3.02 -12.22
N VAL A 206 -13.25 -2.32 -11.69
CA VAL A 206 -12.29 -2.90 -10.74
C VAL A 206 -13.03 -3.40 -9.49
N GLN A 207 -13.92 -2.59 -8.96
CA GLN A 207 -14.67 -2.90 -7.75
C GLN A 207 -15.65 -4.07 -7.93
N GLN A 208 -16.32 -4.17 -9.07
CA GLN A 208 -17.21 -5.30 -9.39
C GLN A 208 -16.46 -6.63 -9.43
N ARG A 209 -15.23 -6.65 -9.97
CA ARG A 209 -14.38 -7.85 -9.96
C ARG A 209 -14.06 -8.33 -8.55
N VAL A 210 -13.76 -7.40 -7.63
CA VAL A 210 -13.44 -7.73 -6.23
C VAL A 210 -14.69 -8.14 -5.45
N HIS A 211 -15.82 -7.48 -5.69
CA HIS A 211 -17.11 -7.85 -5.09
C HIS A 211 -17.52 -9.28 -5.46
N GLY A 212 -17.43 -9.67 -6.73
CA GLY A 212 -17.80 -11.00 -7.20
C GLY A 212 -17.05 -12.12 -6.46
N LYS A 213 -15.73 -11.98 -6.29
CA LYS A 213 -14.91 -12.96 -5.57
C LYS A 213 -15.18 -12.99 -4.06
N SER A 214 -15.45 -11.83 -3.46
CA SER A 214 -15.79 -11.74 -2.04
C SER A 214 -17.17 -12.33 -1.73
N GLY A 215 -18.10 -12.25 -2.69
CA GLY A 215 -19.45 -12.80 -2.59
C GLY A 215 -19.53 -14.32 -2.82
N ASP A 216 -18.64 -14.88 -3.63
CA ASP A 216 -18.59 -16.32 -3.97
C ASP A 216 -17.81 -17.18 -2.95
N ALA A 217 -17.39 -16.59 -1.82
CA ALA A 217 -16.72 -17.33 -0.77
C ALA A 217 -17.61 -18.48 -0.26
N PRO A 218 -17.12 -19.75 -0.27
CA PRO A 218 -17.93 -20.91 0.06
C PRO A 218 -18.38 -20.82 1.53
N GLY A 219 -19.69 -20.64 1.71
CA GLY A 219 -20.33 -20.41 3.00
C GLY A 219 -21.70 -19.73 2.88
N ARG A 220 -22.01 -19.09 1.75
CA ARG A 220 -23.33 -18.50 1.47
C ARG A 220 -24.10 -19.29 0.41
N GLY A 221 -24.19 -20.60 0.59
CA GLY A 221 -25.09 -21.47 -0.18
C GLY A 221 -26.34 -21.80 0.61
N GLY A 222 -27.46 -21.13 0.32
CA GLY A 222 -28.80 -21.65 0.60
C GLY A 222 -29.49 -21.20 1.90
N ILE A 223 -30.06 -19.99 1.89
CA ILE A 223 -31.45 -19.86 2.34
C ILE A 223 -32.24 -19.44 1.10
N VAL A 224 -32.66 -20.44 0.33
CA VAL A 224 -33.76 -20.27 -0.61
C VAL A 224 -35.00 -20.11 0.25
N ILE A 225 -35.46 -18.87 0.43
CA ILE A 225 -36.83 -18.62 0.85
C ILE A 225 -37.67 -19.02 -0.35
N THR A 226 -38.18 -20.25 -0.36
CA THR A 226 -39.22 -20.64 -1.30
C THR A 226 -40.44 -19.75 -1.01
N PRO A 227 -41.01 -19.06 -2.02
CA PRO A 227 -42.27 -18.38 -1.83
C PRO A 227 -43.34 -19.47 -1.62
N THR A 228 -43.96 -19.47 -0.45
CA THR A 228 -45.17 -20.27 -0.17
C THR A 228 -46.23 -19.89 -1.19
N THR A 229 -46.36 -20.71 -2.22
CA THR A 229 -47.45 -20.69 -3.18
C THR A 229 -48.71 -21.22 -2.54
N GLY A 230 -49.72 -20.36 -2.45
CA GLY A 230 -51.15 -20.66 -2.57
C GLY A 230 -51.68 -21.93 -1.90
N ARG A 231 -52.19 -21.79 -0.67
CA ARG A 231 -53.25 -22.66 -0.16
C ARG A 231 -54.59 -22.20 -0.76
N GLY A 232 -54.82 -22.55 -2.03
CA GLY A 232 -56.16 -22.61 -2.61
C GLY A 232 -56.83 -23.89 -2.16
N GLY A 233 -57.96 -23.78 -1.46
CA GLY A 233 -58.73 -24.92 -1.00
C GLY A 233 -59.34 -25.69 -2.17
N SER A 234 -59.14 -27.00 -2.19
CA SER A 234 -59.96 -27.91 -2.99
C SER A 234 -61.29 -28.19 -2.27
N PRO A 235 -62.44 -28.08 -2.95
CA PRO A 235 -63.71 -28.60 -2.45
C PRO A 235 -63.76 -30.12 -2.62
N SER A 236 -64.06 -30.83 -1.54
CA SER A 236 -64.29 -32.28 -1.54
C SER A 236 -65.70 -32.56 -2.07
N GLY A 237 -65.79 -33.20 -3.23
CA GLY A 237 -67.04 -33.72 -3.77
C GLY A 237 -67.48 -34.98 -3.02
N VAL A 238 -68.76 -35.01 -2.63
CA VAL A 238 -69.47 -36.20 -2.14
C VAL A 238 -70.50 -36.59 -3.21
N PRO A 239 -70.54 -37.85 -3.68
CA PRO A 239 -71.57 -38.30 -4.59
C PRO A 239 -72.79 -38.80 -3.80
N ALA A 240 -73.98 -38.30 -4.16
CA ALA A 240 -75.24 -39.00 -3.89
C ALA A 240 -75.62 -39.84 -5.11
N ARG A 241 -76.02 -41.09 -4.86
CA ARG A 241 -76.55 -42.09 -5.79
C ARG A 241 -77.90 -42.54 -5.22
N PRO A 242 -78.83 -43.16 -5.96
CA PRO A 242 -79.01 -43.32 -7.41
C PRO A 242 -80.05 -42.39 -8.03
#